data_AF-A0A819G9R5-F1
#
_entry.id   AF-A0A819G9R5-F1
#
_cell.length_a   1.000
_cell.length_b   1.000
_cell.length_c   1.000
_cell.angle_alpha   90.00
_cell.angle_beta   90.00
_cell.angle_gamma   90.00
#
_symmetry.space_group_name_H-M   'P 1'
#
loop_
_entity.id
_entity.type
_entity.pdbx_description
1 polymer ?
#
loop_
_entity_poly.entity_id
_entity_poly.type
_entity_poly.pdbx_seq_one_letter_code
_entity_poly.pdbx_strand_id
1 'polypeptide(L)'
;MTEEEKQTEAVKTIHSETDEIKSKRLNAGTIVETLPGRLELRTNNPWEESCGHTRAVRRGPFVIIAGTTASDITKGVLYPESTYHQAVIIFERITDALLTIGAQLTDIVRIRMFITDIADQDEVCRAFKETFHSCGIRVAATLVQVNALVHPDMRVEIEADAIVM
;
A
#
# COMPACT_ATOMS: atom_id res chain seq x y z
N MET A 1 38.92 -17.74 -5.01
CA MET A 1 38.48 -16.37 -4.73
C MET A 1 38.90 -15.97 -3.35
N THR A 2 39.53 -14.80 -3.24
CA THR A 2 39.92 -14.20 -1.96
C THR A 2 38.67 -13.73 -1.20
N GLU A 3 38.82 -13.51 0.10
CA GLU A 3 37.70 -13.11 1.00
C GLU A 3 37.06 -11.77 0.57
N GLU A 4 37.87 -10.90 -0.03
CA GLU A 4 37.51 -9.59 -0.57
C GLU A 4 36.65 -9.68 -1.87
N GLU A 5 36.91 -10.71 -2.70
CA GLU A 5 36.12 -10.98 -3.91
C GLU A 5 34.71 -11.48 -3.55
N LYS A 6 34.58 -12.32 -2.51
CA LYS A 6 33.27 -12.80 -2.01
C LYS A 6 32.43 -11.67 -1.44
N GLN A 7 33.05 -10.73 -0.74
CA GLN A 7 32.35 -9.60 -0.12
C GLN A 7 31.88 -8.58 -1.18
N THR A 8 32.68 -8.36 -2.22
CA THR A 8 32.31 -7.52 -3.36
C THR A 8 31.17 -8.12 -4.17
N GLU A 9 31.14 -9.45 -4.32
CA GLU A 9 30.08 -10.16 -5.04
C GLU A 9 28.77 -10.18 -4.25
N ALA A 10 28.82 -10.40 -2.93
CA ALA A 10 27.65 -10.30 -2.06
C ALA A 10 27.02 -8.89 -2.06
N VAL A 11 27.84 -7.83 -2.04
CA VAL A 11 27.35 -6.45 -2.11
C VAL A 11 26.72 -6.14 -3.47
N LYS A 12 27.26 -6.70 -4.57
CA LYS A 12 26.67 -6.58 -5.91
C LYS A 12 25.35 -7.34 -6.02
N THR A 13 25.24 -8.54 -5.46
CA THR A 13 23.99 -9.31 -5.42
C THR A 13 22.92 -8.60 -4.60
N ILE A 14 23.28 -8.03 -3.45
CA ILE A 14 22.35 -7.23 -2.64
C ILE A 14 21.89 -5.99 -3.41
N HIS A 15 22.80 -5.25 -4.06
CA HIS A 15 22.41 -4.10 -4.90
C HIS A 15 21.50 -4.52 -6.06
N SER A 16 21.78 -5.64 -6.74
CA SER A 16 20.93 -6.13 -7.84
C SER A 16 19.57 -6.61 -7.38
N GLU A 17 19.46 -7.24 -6.20
CA GLU A 17 18.18 -7.61 -5.60
C GLU A 17 17.40 -6.37 -5.14
N THR A 18 18.09 -5.36 -4.59
CA THR A 18 17.47 -4.08 -4.19
C THR A 18 16.97 -3.28 -5.41
N ASP A 19 17.69 -3.37 -6.54
CA ASP A 19 17.29 -2.74 -7.80
C ASP A 19 16.23 -3.56 -8.56
N GLU A 20 16.18 -4.89 -8.41
CA GLU A 20 15.03 -5.72 -8.83
C GLU A 20 13.77 -5.42 -8.01
N ILE A 21 13.92 -5.16 -6.71
CA ILE A 21 12.82 -4.73 -5.83
C ILE A 21 12.35 -3.32 -6.20
N LYS A 22 13.27 -2.39 -6.55
CA LYS A 22 12.91 -1.05 -7.04
C LYS A 22 12.32 -1.04 -8.46
N SER A 23 12.65 -2.03 -9.30
CA SER A 23 12.19 -2.11 -10.69
C SER A 23 10.85 -2.85 -10.87
N LYS A 24 10.35 -3.53 -9.83
CA LYS A 24 8.93 -3.94 -9.75
C LYS A 24 8.05 -2.79 -9.27
N ARG A 25 8.04 -1.65 -9.98
CA ARG A 25 6.94 -0.70 -9.84
C ARG A 25 5.66 -1.39 -10.30
N LEU A 26 4.79 -1.78 -9.38
CA LEU A 26 3.42 -2.15 -9.72
C LEU A 26 2.84 -1.01 -10.56
N ASN A 27 2.41 -1.34 -11.79
CA ASN A 27 1.75 -0.48 -12.79
C ASN A 27 1.49 0.95 -12.31
N ALA A 28 2.40 1.88 -12.65
CA ALA A 28 2.24 3.29 -12.33
C ALA A 28 0.89 3.79 -12.87
N GLY A 29 -0.06 4.06 -11.96
CA GLY A 29 -1.39 4.53 -12.34
C GLY A 29 -1.32 5.84 -13.12
N THR A 30 -2.38 6.14 -13.88
CA THR A 30 -2.49 7.40 -14.63
C THR A 30 -3.12 8.46 -13.74
N ILE A 31 -2.49 9.64 -13.66
CA ILE A 31 -3.08 10.80 -13.00
C ILE A 31 -3.97 11.54 -14.00
N VAL A 32 -5.22 11.78 -13.62
CA VAL A 32 -6.21 12.51 -14.43
C VAL A 32 -6.73 13.69 -13.64
N GLU A 33 -6.67 14.89 -14.22
CA GLU A 33 -7.39 16.05 -13.69
C GLU A 33 -8.82 16.03 -14.22
N THR A 34 -9.79 15.92 -13.33
CA THR A 34 -11.23 15.78 -13.68
C THR A 34 -12.02 17.06 -13.46
N LEU A 35 -11.54 17.90 -12.54
CA LEU A 35 -12.02 19.25 -12.25
C LEU A 35 -10.81 20.09 -11.85
N PRO A 36 -10.84 21.43 -12.00
CA PRO A 36 -9.74 22.28 -11.57
C PRO A 36 -9.32 21.98 -10.12
N GLY A 37 -8.05 21.57 -9.95
CA GLY A 37 -7.47 21.21 -8.65
C GLY A 37 -7.99 19.90 -8.05
N ARG A 38 -8.61 19.02 -8.86
CA ARG A 38 -8.99 17.65 -8.47
C ARG A 38 -8.25 16.64 -9.36
N LEU A 39 -7.27 15.97 -8.76
CA LEU A 39 -6.54 14.89 -9.41
C LEU A 39 -7.08 13.54 -8.95
N GLU A 40 -7.18 12.59 -9.86
CA GLU A 40 -7.47 11.19 -9.61
C GLU A 40 -6.28 10.33 -10.02
N LEU A 41 -5.91 9.35 -9.21
CA LEU A 41 -4.96 8.31 -9.59
C LEU A 41 -5.73 7.06 -10.00
N ARG A 42 -5.83 6.81 -11.30
CA ARG A 42 -6.52 5.62 -11.84
C ARG A 42 -5.52 4.50 -12.11
N THR A 43 -5.81 3.29 -11.65
CA THR A 43 -5.00 2.11 -11.94
C THR A 43 -5.71 1.18 -12.91
N ASN A 44 -5.03 0.12 -13.34
CA ASN A 44 -5.64 -0.89 -14.20
C ASN A 44 -6.48 -1.91 -13.41
N ASN A 45 -6.76 -1.67 -12.13
CA ASN A 45 -7.60 -2.56 -11.32
C ASN A 45 -9.02 -2.60 -11.90
N PRO A 46 -9.53 -3.78 -12.33
CA PRO A 46 -10.86 -3.90 -12.92
C PRO A 46 -12.00 -3.39 -12.03
N TRP A 47 -11.82 -3.39 -10.70
CA TRP A 47 -12.82 -2.84 -9.78
C TRP A 47 -12.98 -1.32 -9.88
N GLU A 48 -11.95 -0.59 -10.29
CA GLU A 48 -12.06 0.87 -10.47
C GLU A 48 -13.09 1.21 -11.55
N GLU A 49 -13.04 0.49 -12.68
CA GLU A 49 -13.98 0.66 -13.77
C GLU A 49 -15.38 0.11 -13.40
N SER A 50 -15.46 -1.10 -12.84
CA SER A 50 -16.75 -1.74 -12.59
C SER A 50 -17.54 -1.11 -11.44
N CYS A 51 -16.85 -0.59 -10.41
CA CYS A 51 -17.48 0.05 -9.26
C CYS A 51 -17.46 1.60 -9.34
N GLY A 52 -16.73 2.19 -10.29
CA GLY A 52 -16.67 3.64 -10.51
C GLY A 52 -15.87 4.39 -9.45
N HIS A 53 -14.81 3.79 -8.91
CA HIS A 53 -13.89 4.44 -7.96
C HIS A 53 -12.49 4.59 -8.56
N THR A 54 -11.61 5.32 -7.86
CA THR A 54 -10.20 5.51 -8.24
C THR A 54 -9.30 5.12 -7.07
N ARG A 55 -8.00 4.84 -7.30
CA ARG A 55 -7.06 4.49 -6.22
C ARG A 55 -6.87 5.63 -5.23
N ALA A 56 -6.77 6.86 -5.73
CA ALA A 56 -6.60 8.04 -4.90
C ALA A 56 -7.27 9.27 -5.51
N VAL A 57 -7.74 10.17 -4.66
CA VAL A 57 -8.18 11.51 -5.06
C VAL A 57 -7.35 12.53 -4.30
N ARG A 58 -6.79 13.50 -5.02
CA ARG A 58 -6.22 14.72 -4.44
C ARG A 58 -7.11 15.91 -4.71
N ARG A 59 -7.44 16.67 -3.67
CA ARG A 59 -8.20 17.92 -3.74
C ARG A 59 -7.57 18.97 -2.82
N GLY A 60 -6.87 19.94 -3.41
CA GLY A 60 -6.06 20.88 -2.64
C GLY A 60 -4.97 20.13 -1.84
N PRO A 61 -4.89 20.33 -0.50
CA PRO A 61 -3.91 19.62 0.34
C PRO A 61 -4.34 18.19 0.67
N PHE A 62 -5.60 17.82 0.49
CA PHE A 62 -6.10 16.51 0.92
C PHE A 62 -5.82 15.44 -0.13
N VAL A 63 -5.29 14.31 0.31
CA VAL A 63 -5.13 13.08 -0.49
C VAL A 63 -5.87 11.95 0.21
N ILE A 64 -6.84 11.36 -0.46
CA ILE A 64 -7.66 10.26 0.07
C ILE A 64 -7.34 9.01 -0.74
N ILE A 65 -6.89 7.95 -0.05
CA ILE A 65 -6.58 6.66 -0.65
C ILE A 65 -7.76 5.72 -0.41
N ALA A 66 -8.25 5.09 -1.47
CA ALA A 66 -9.35 4.14 -1.39
C ALA A 66 -8.97 2.89 -0.57
N GLY A 67 -10.00 2.17 -0.10
CA GLY A 67 -9.87 0.84 0.47
C GLY A 67 -9.00 -0.06 -0.40
N THR A 68 -7.94 -0.60 0.19
CA THR A 68 -6.90 -1.34 -0.50
C THR A 68 -6.80 -2.73 0.10
N THR A 69 -6.91 -3.74 -0.76
CA THR A 69 -6.77 -5.16 -0.41
C THR A 69 -5.60 -5.79 -1.18
N ALA A 70 -5.18 -6.97 -0.73
CA ALA A 70 -4.11 -7.73 -1.35
C ALA A 70 -4.63 -8.59 -2.51
N SER A 71 -4.97 -7.96 -3.63
CA SER A 71 -5.40 -8.64 -4.87
C SER A 71 -4.49 -8.39 -6.06
N ASP A 72 -4.47 -9.31 -7.01
CA ASP A 72 -3.80 -9.20 -8.30
C ASP A 72 -4.78 -9.56 -9.41
N ILE A 73 -4.74 -8.81 -10.51
CA ILE A 73 -5.67 -8.96 -11.64
C ILE A 73 -5.60 -10.35 -12.26
N THR A 74 -4.41 -10.98 -12.22
CA THR A 74 -4.15 -12.29 -12.82
C THR A 74 -4.18 -13.43 -11.80
N LYS A 75 -3.75 -13.17 -10.56
CA LYS A 75 -3.58 -14.21 -9.53
C LYS A 75 -4.72 -14.28 -8.52
N GLY A 76 -5.65 -13.33 -8.54
CA GLY A 76 -6.72 -13.24 -7.53
C GLY A 76 -6.21 -12.69 -6.20
N VAL A 77 -6.71 -13.20 -5.08
CA VAL A 77 -6.25 -12.76 -3.75
C VAL A 77 -4.84 -13.29 -3.47
N LEU A 78 -3.97 -12.38 -3.07
CA LEU A 78 -2.59 -12.66 -2.67
C LEU A 78 -2.54 -13.00 -1.19
N TYR A 79 -1.74 -13.99 -0.83
CA TYR A 79 -1.54 -14.41 0.57
C TYR A 79 -2.84 -14.74 1.31
N PRO A 80 -3.71 -15.63 0.79
CA PRO A 80 -5.01 -15.94 1.38
C PRO A 80 -4.93 -16.41 2.84
N GLU A 81 -3.82 -17.02 3.24
CA GLU A 81 -3.58 -17.55 4.59
C GLU A 81 -2.72 -16.63 5.48
N SER A 82 -2.44 -15.38 5.06
CA SER A 82 -1.55 -14.51 5.84
C SER A 82 -1.99 -13.04 5.86
N THR A 83 -2.63 -12.65 6.96
CA THR A 83 -3.04 -11.27 7.23
C THR A 83 -1.85 -10.31 7.23
N TYR A 84 -0.71 -10.73 7.77
CA TYR A 84 0.52 -9.93 7.73
C TYR A 84 0.98 -9.62 6.31
N HIS A 85 1.16 -10.64 5.46
CA HIS A 85 1.65 -10.42 4.10
C HIS A 85 0.63 -9.65 3.26
N GLN A 86 -0.68 -9.83 3.52
CA GLN A 86 -1.71 -8.96 2.94
C GLN A 86 -1.53 -7.50 3.40
N ALA A 87 -1.36 -7.24 4.70
CA ALA A 87 -1.17 -5.90 5.22
C ALA A 87 0.10 -5.22 4.67
N VAL A 88 1.21 -5.95 4.56
CA VAL A 88 2.47 -5.44 3.99
C VAL A 88 2.27 -4.94 2.56
N ILE A 89 1.75 -5.79 1.67
CA ILE A 89 1.56 -5.39 0.27
C ILE A 89 0.50 -4.28 0.12
N ILE A 90 -0.48 -4.22 1.03
CA ILE A 90 -1.45 -3.13 1.07
C ILE A 90 -0.76 -1.80 1.43
N PHE A 91 0.10 -1.77 2.46
CA PHE A 91 0.84 -0.57 2.83
C PHE A 91 1.82 -0.12 1.73
N GLU A 92 2.46 -1.06 1.04
CA GLU A 92 3.29 -0.77 -0.14
C GLU A 92 2.46 -0.05 -1.22
N ARG A 93 1.28 -0.58 -1.57
CA ARG A 93 0.37 0.03 -2.56
C ARG A 93 -0.14 1.40 -2.15
N ILE A 94 -0.45 1.59 -0.87
CA ILE A 94 -0.85 2.89 -0.33
C ILE A 94 0.30 3.88 -0.47
N THR A 95 1.53 3.46 -0.14
CA THR A 95 2.74 4.29 -0.27
C THR A 95 3.00 4.66 -1.72
N ASP A 96 2.93 3.71 -2.65
CA ASP A 96 3.09 3.95 -4.09
C ASP A 96 2.04 4.93 -4.61
N ALA A 97 0.78 4.79 -4.18
CA ALA A 97 -0.31 5.68 -4.57
C ALA A 97 -0.08 7.12 -4.09
N LEU A 98 0.36 7.29 -2.83
CA LEU A 98 0.71 8.60 -2.27
C LEU A 98 1.85 9.25 -3.06
N LEU A 99 2.95 8.52 -3.27
CA LEU A 99 4.11 9.02 -4.01
C LEU A 99 3.72 9.42 -5.44
N THR A 100 2.89 8.61 -6.10
CA THR A 100 2.43 8.90 -7.46
C THR A 100 1.63 10.19 -7.53
N ILE A 101 0.74 10.46 -6.56
CA ILE A 101 -0.10 11.67 -6.54
C ILE A 101 0.55 12.87 -5.81
N GLY A 102 1.88 12.83 -5.63
CA GLY A 102 2.68 13.93 -5.09
C GLY A 102 2.52 14.14 -3.58
N ALA A 103 2.29 13.06 -2.84
CA ALA A 103 2.33 13.01 -1.38
C ALA A 103 3.46 12.08 -0.91
N GLN A 104 3.69 12.02 0.40
CA GLN A 104 4.68 11.17 1.04
C GLN A 104 4.04 10.37 2.17
N LEU A 105 4.74 9.35 2.66
CA LEU A 105 4.28 8.56 3.80
C LEU A 105 4.08 9.43 5.06
N THR A 106 4.88 10.50 5.21
CA THR A 106 4.78 11.46 6.32
C THR A 106 3.56 12.36 6.27
N ASP A 107 2.88 12.44 5.12
CA ASP A 107 1.67 13.24 4.96
C ASP A 107 0.44 12.50 5.50
N ILE A 108 0.53 11.19 5.76
CA ILE A 108 -0.59 10.40 6.28
C ILE A 108 -0.90 10.85 7.71
N VAL A 109 -2.13 11.31 7.91
CA VAL A 109 -2.64 11.72 9.22
C VAL A 109 -3.56 10.67 9.84
N ARG A 110 -4.17 9.81 9.02
CA ARG A 110 -5.13 8.80 9.48
C ARG A 110 -5.08 7.51 8.65
N ILE A 111 -5.14 6.37 9.34
CA ILE A 111 -5.30 5.03 8.77
C ILE A 111 -6.53 4.34 9.38
N ARG A 112 -7.31 3.64 8.55
CA ARG A 112 -8.39 2.75 9.01
C ARG A 112 -8.13 1.35 8.46
N MET A 113 -8.20 0.37 9.35
CA MET A 113 -7.92 -1.04 9.07
C MET A 113 -9.13 -1.88 9.44
N PHE A 114 -9.60 -2.68 8.49
CA PHE A 114 -10.74 -3.57 8.64
C PHE A 114 -10.25 -5.01 8.48
N ILE A 115 -10.46 -5.85 9.49
CA ILE A 115 -10.07 -7.26 9.46
C ILE A 115 -11.26 -8.19 9.65
N THR A 116 -11.19 -9.40 9.11
CA THR A 116 -12.29 -10.39 9.26
C THR A 116 -12.18 -11.22 10.53
N ASP A 117 -10.97 -11.41 11.06
CA ASP A 117 -10.71 -12.10 12.32
C ASP A 117 -9.85 -11.22 13.25
N ILE A 118 -10.41 -10.80 14.38
CA ILE A 118 -9.73 -9.95 15.36
C ILE A 118 -8.51 -10.63 15.99
N ALA A 119 -8.42 -11.97 15.93
CA ALA A 119 -7.24 -12.69 16.40
C ALA A 119 -5.97 -12.31 15.63
N ASP A 120 -6.10 -11.81 14.40
CA ASP A 120 -4.98 -11.38 13.55
C ASP A 120 -4.55 -9.92 13.77
N GLN A 121 -5.10 -9.21 14.76
CA GLN A 121 -4.80 -7.78 14.98
C GLN A 121 -3.30 -7.50 15.13
N ASP A 122 -2.55 -8.40 15.77
CA ASP A 122 -1.12 -8.24 16.03
C ASP A 122 -0.31 -8.32 14.72
N GLU A 123 -0.76 -9.13 13.76
CA GLU A 123 -0.14 -9.22 12.44
C GLU A 123 -0.31 -7.93 11.63
N VAL A 124 -1.49 -7.31 11.68
CA VAL A 124 -1.72 -6.01 11.05
C VAL A 124 -0.94 -4.91 11.76
N CYS A 125 -0.91 -4.92 13.10
CA CYS A 125 -0.16 -3.95 13.89
C CYS A 125 1.34 -4.06 13.64
N ARG A 126 1.86 -5.27 13.41
CA ARG A 126 3.26 -5.51 13.03
C ARG A 126 3.59 -4.86 11.69
N ALA A 127 2.80 -5.14 10.65
CA ALA A 127 2.99 -4.51 9.34
C ALA A 127 2.89 -2.98 9.41
N PHE A 128 1.87 -2.45 10.10
CA PHE A 128 1.70 -1.01 10.32
C PHE A 128 2.92 -0.38 11.01
N LYS A 129 3.41 -1.00 12.09
CA LYS A 129 4.58 -0.52 12.82
C LYS A 129 5.81 -0.51 11.94
N GLU A 130 6.07 -1.58 11.19
CA GLU A 130 7.23 -1.67 10.30
C GLU A 130 7.20 -0.58 9.22
N THR A 131 6.03 -0.32 8.61
CA THR A 131 5.85 0.76 7.63
C THR A 131 6.23 2.13 8.21
N PHE A 132 5.63 2.54 9.33
CA PHE A 132 5.80 3.91 9.86
C PHE A 132 7.04 4.09 10.74
N HIS A 133 7.61 3.02 11.28
CA HIS A 133 8.88 3.09 12.02
C HIS A 133 10.01 3.59 11.11
N SER A 134 9.98 3.23 9.82
CA SER A 134 10.99 3.66 8.84
C SER A 134 11.11 5.18 8.69
N CYS A 135 10.04 5.94 8.95
CA CYS A 135 10.01 7.40 8.83
C CYS A 135 9.88 8.13 10.17
N GLY A 136 9.83 7.41 11.30
CA GLY A 136 9.86 8.00 12.65
C GLY A 136 8.61 8.77 13.06
N ILE A 137 7.47 8.55 12.40
CA ILE A 137 6.21 9.25 12.69
C ILE A 137 5.20 8.34 13.40
N ARG A 138 4.17 8.96 13.98
CA ARG A 138 2.97 8.28 14.48
C ARG A 138 1.75 8.79 13.73
N VAL A 139 0.85 7.88 13.40
CA VAL A 139 -0.37 8.16 12.63
C VAL A 139 -1.60 7.81 13.47
N ALA A 140 -2.68 8.59 13.38
CA ALA A 140 -3.94 8.23 14.01
C ALA A 140 -4.51 6.97 13.34
N ALA A 141 -4.82 5.94 14.12
CA ALA A 141 -5.21 4.64 13.58
C ALA A 141 -6.50 4.12 14.23
N THR A 142 -7.34 3.49 13.41
CA THR A 142 -8.47 2.67 13.87
C THR A 142 -8.33 1.28 13.27
N LEU A 143 -8.49 0.26 14.10
CA LEU A 143 -8.57 -1.14 13.69
C LEU A 143 -9.88 -1.71 14.23
N VAL A 144 -10.69 -2.34 13.36
CA VAL A 144 -11.94 -2.99 13.75
C VAL A 144 -12.11 -4.32 13.04
N GLN A 145 -12.82 -5.25 13.67
CA GLN A 145 -13.30 -6.44 12.99
C GLN A 145 -14.60 -6.13 12.23
N VAL A 146 -14.70 -6.63 11.00
CA VAL A 146 -15.91 -6.60 10.17
C VAL A 146 -16.38 -8.03 9.85
N ASN A 147 -17.64 -8.19 9.47
CA ASN A 147 -18.19 -9.52 9.20
C ASN A 147 -17.63 -10.16 7.92
N ALA A 148 -17.29 -9.35 6.91
CA ALA A 148 -16.73 -9.83 5.64
C ALA A 148 -16.08 -8.67 4.86
N LEU A 149 -15.16 -9.04 3.97
CA LEU A 149 -14.62 -8.18 2.91
C LEU A 149 -15.18 -8.64 1.55
N VAL A 150 -14.82 -7.94 0.46
CA VAL A 150 -15.36 -8.20 -0.89
C VAL A 150 -15.07 -9.62 -1.43
N HIS A 151 -14.05 -10.30 -0.90
CA HIS A 151 -13.71 -11.68 -1.24
C HIS A 151 -13.41 -12.48 0.05
N PRO A 152 -13.84 -13.76 0.17
CA PRO A 152 -13.65 -14.56 1.38
C PRO A 152 -12.19 -14.74 1.80
N ASP A 153 -11.27 -14.81 0.84
CA ASP A 153 -9.83 -14.96 1.11
C ASP A 153 -9.15 -13.64 1.54
N MET A 154 -9.85 -12.51 1.47
CA MET A 154 -9.31 -11.25 1.98
C MET A 154 -9.49 -11.19 3.48
N ARG A 155 -8.37 -10.95 4.17
CA ARG A 155 -8.32 -10.91 5.63
C ARG A 155 -8.23 -9.49 6.17
N VAL A 156 -7.74 -8.56 5.36
CA VAL A 156 -7.54 -7.16 5.73
C VAL A 156 -7.78 -6.21 4.55
N GLU A 157 -8.41 -5.08 4.84
CA GLU A 157 -8.55 -3.93 3.96
C GLU A 157 -8.12 -2.66 4.70
N ILE A 158 -7.37 -1.79 4.02
CA ILE A 158 -6.80 -0.57 4.63
C ILE A 158 -7.06 0.63 3.74
N GLU A 159 -7.44 1.75 4.34
CA GLU A 159 -7.55 3.06 3.69
C GLU A 159 -6.77 4.12 4.47
N ALA A 160 -6.41 5.21 3.77
CA ALA A 160 -5.54 6.26 4.30
C ALA A 160 -6.01 7.65 3.90
N ASP A 161 -5.85 8.61 4.82
CA ASP A 161 -5.98 10.04 4.51
C ASP A 161 -4.65 10.74 4.78
N ALA A 162 -4.27 11.59 3.83
CA ALA A 162 -3.06 12.40 3.88
C ALA A 162 -3.37 13.90 3.69
N ILE A 163 -2.52 14.75 4.27
CA ILE A 163 -2.57 16.19 4.12
C ILE A 163 -1.18 16.68 3.69
N VAL A 164 -1.10 17.21 2.47
CA VAL A 164 0.12 17.74 1.87
C VAL A 164 0.15 19.26 2.05
N MET A 165 1.22 19.79 2.66
CA MET A 165 1.43 21.23 2.88
C MET A 165 2.25 21.88 1.78
#